data_AF-A0A386WV50-F1
#
_entry.id   AF-A0A386WV50-F1
#
_cell.length_a   1.000
_cell.length_b   1.000
_cell.length_c   1.000
_cell.angle_alpha   90.00
_cell.angle_beta   90.00
_cell.angle_gamma   90.00
#
_symmetry.space_group_name_H-M   'P 1'
#
loop_
_entity.id
_entity.type
_entity.pdbx_description
1 polymer ?
#
loop_
_entity_poly.entity_id
_entity_poly.type
_entity_poly.pdbx_seq_one_letter_code
_entity_poly.pdbx_strand_id
1 'polypeptide(L)' 'MLRSDLVALLAGRRDNDVVVNVGGIRVAPAGVWYCSTGDQIVLDLDPEGLAIALAPDLPEDAAADSEPRP' A
#
# COMPACT_ATOMS: atom_id res chain seq x y z
N MET A 1 26.84 3.44 0.83
CA MET A 1 26.39 2.40 1.78
C MET A 1 24.91 2.55 2.12
N LEU A 2 24.41 3.72 2.55
CA LEU A 2 22.99 3.91 2.95
C LEU A 2 21.87 3.42 1.99
N ARG A 3 22.04 3.50 0.66
CA ARG A 3 20.95 3.21 -0.30
C ARG A 3 20.67 1.71 -0.48
N SER A 4 21.72 0.91 -0.65
CA SER A 4 21.59 -0.55 -0.81
C SER A 4 21.06 -1.20 0.47
N ASP A 5 21.48 -0.69 1.62
CA ASP A 5 21.01 -1.13 2.93
C ASP A 5 19.53 -0.80 3.14
N LEU A 6 19.08 0.39 2.68
CA LEU A 6 17.67 0.78 2.75
C LEU A 6 16.77 -0.09 1.85
N VAL A 7 17.21 -0.39 0.63
CA VAL A 7 16.47 -1.31 -0.27
C VAL A 7 16.37 -2.71 0.32
N ALA A 8 17.49 -3.24 0.84
CA ALA A 8 17.50 -4.55 1.48
C ALA A 8 16.63 -4.59 2.75
N LEU A 9 16.62 -3.50 3.53
CA LEU A 9 15.79 -3.38 4.73
C LEU A 9 14.31 -3.33 4.38
N LEU A 10 13.92 -2.60 3.33
CA LEU A 10 12.54 -2.53 2.87
C LEU A 10 12.08 -3.85 2.24
N ALA A 11 12.93 -4.52 1.46
CA ALA A 11 12.62 -5.82 0.86
C ALA A 11 12.53 -6.97 1.88
N GLY A 12 13.21 -6.86 3.02
CA GLY A 12 13.21 -7.87 4.09
C GLY A 12 12.05 -7.74 5.09
N ARG A 13 11.25 -6.66 5.02
CA ARG A 13 10.11 -6.43 5.91
C ARG A 13 8.89 -7.18 5.37
N ARG A 14 8.22 -7.97 6.22
CA ARG A 14 6.98 -8.68 5.88
C ARG A 14 5.78 -7.74 5.94
N ASP A 15 4.93 -7.80 4.92
CA ASP A 15 3.53 -7.42 4.68
C ASP A 15 2.81 -6.30 5.47
N ASN A 16 3.36 -5.69 6.52
CA ASN A 16 2.65 -4.73 7.37
C ASN A 16 3.49 -3.56 7.91
N ASP A 17 4.82 -3.59 7.79
CA ASP A 17 5.68 -2.52 8.31
C ASP A 17 5.84 -1.33 7.36
N VAL A 18 5.62 -1.55 6.06
CA VAL A 18 5.65 -0.52 5.02
C VAL A 18 4.33 -0.62 4.27
N VAL A 19 3.57 0.46 4.30
CA VAL A 19 2.29 0.58 3.59
C VAL A 19 2.30 1.89 2.82
N VAL A 20 1.73 1.87 1.61
CA VAL A 20 1.52 3.08 0.83
C VAL A 20 0.06 3.50 0.99
N ASN A 21 -0.16 4.76 1.38
CA ASN A 21 -1.50 5.32 1.47
C ASN A 21 -1.90 5.87 0.10
N VAL A 22 -2.92 5.29 -0.50
CA VAL A 22 -3.52 5.73 -1.77
C VAL A 22 -4.99 6.04 -1.49
N GLY A 23 -5.39 7.31 -1.61
CA GLY A 23 -6.79 7.70 -1.42
C GLY A 23 -7.39 7.37 -0.04
N GLY A 24 -6.56 7.21 1.02
CA GLY A 24 -7.01 6.81 2.35
C GLY A 24 -6.94 5.30 2.63
N ILE A 25 -6.64 4.49 1.62
CA ILE A 25 -6.53 3.04 1.72
C ILE A 25 -5.05 2.64 1.83
N ARG A 26 -4.76 1.71 2.74
CA ARG A 26 -3.41 1.15 2.93
C ARG A 26 -3.20 0.03 1.92
N VAL A 27 -2.26 0.23 0.99
CA VAL A 27 -1.87 -0.75 -0.01
C VAL A 27 -0.50 -1.32 0.36
N ALA A 28 -0.39 -2.65 0.36
CA ALA A 28 0.87 -3.33 0.65
C ALA A 28 1.82 -3.26 -0.57
N PRO A 29 3.12 -3.05 -0.35
CA PRO A 29 4.12 -3.20 -1.40
C PRO A 29 4.31 -4.68 -1.73
N ALA A 30 4.21 -5.04 -3.01
CA ALA A 30 4.51 -6.35 -3.57
C ALA A 30 6.00 -6.51 -3.95
N GLY A 31 6.71 -5.39 -4.15
CA GLY A 31 8.11 -5.40 -4.55
C GLY A 31 8.82 -4.09 -4.19
N VAL A 32 10.14 -4.16 -4.02
CA VAL A 32 11.00 -3.00 -3.74
C VAL A 32 12.26 -3.11 -4.56
N TRP A 33 12.58 -2.08 -5.35
CA TRP A 33 13.85 -1.98 -6.06
C TRP A 33 14.37 -0.55 -6.11
N TYR A 34 15.59 -0.38 -6.61
CA TYR A 34 16.24 0.92 -6.77
C TYR A 34 16.40 1.27 -8.24
N CYS A 35 15.95 2.47 -8.60
CA CYS A 35 16.14 3.06 -9.91
C CYS A 35 17.32 4.04 -9.87
N SER A 36 18.41 3.70 -10.57
CA SER A 36 19.63 4.51 -10.61
C SER A 36 19.46 5.79 -11.44
N THR A 37 18.63 5.77 -12.47
CA THR A 37 18.41 6.92 -13.37
C THR A 37 17.76 8.11 -12.66
N GLY A 38 17.05 7.87 -11.55
CA GLY A 38 16.39 8.91 -10.75
C GLY A 38 16.89 9.04 -9.32
N ASP A 39 17.84 8.21 -8.88
CA ASP A 39 18.20 8.03 -7.45
C ASP A 39 16.96 7.81 -6.57
N GLN A 40 16.10 6.88 -6.99
CA GLN A 40 14.79 6.62 -6.38
C GLN A 40 14.65 5.18 -5.92
N ILE A 41 13.97 4.99 -4.78
CA ILE A 41 13.42 3.70 -4.39
C ILE A 41 12.02 3.63 -4.95
N VAL A 42 11.70 2.55 -5.65
CA VAL A 42 10.38 2.32 -6.22
C VAL A 42 9.76 1.14 -5.50
N LEU A 43 8.49 1.31 -5.15
CA LEU A 43 7.65 0.32 -4.49
C LEU A 43 6.64 -0.15 -5.53
N ASP A 44 6.69 -1.42 -5.89
CA ASP A 44 5.62 -2.06 -6.64
C ASP A 44 4.49 -2.34 -5.65
N LEU A 45 3.28 -1.89 -5.97
CA LEU A 45 2.12 -2.09 -5.11
C LEU A 45 1.32 -3.31 -5.54
N ASP A 46 0.67 -3.95 -4.56
CA ASP A 46 -0.31 -4.99 -4.85
C ASP A 46 -1.40 -4.44 -5.79
N PRO A 47 -1.59 -5.05 -6.98
CA PRO A 47 -2.48 -4.51 -8.00
C PRO A 47 -3.95 -4.57 -7.59
N GLU A 48 -4.36 -5.55 -6.79
CA GLU A 48 -5.73 -5.67 -6.30
C GLU A 48 -6.04 -4.58 -5.28
N GLY A 49 -5.15 -4.40 -4.28
CA GLY A 49 -5.26 -3.33 -3.30
C GLY A 49 -5.21 -1.93 -3.94
N LEU A 50 -4.38 -1.74 -4.96
CA LEU A 50 -4.33 -0.48 -5.70
C LEU A 50 -5.61 -0.21 -6.49
N ALA A 51 -6.19 -1.24 -7.13
CA ALA A 51 -7.44 -1.10 -7.87
C ALA A 51 -8.61 -0.69 -6.95
N ILE A 52 -8.67 -1.27 -5.74
CA ILE A 52 -9.66 -0.88 -4.71
C ILE A 52 -9.43 0.57 -4.27
N ALA A 53 -8.17 0.97 -4.06
CA ALA A 53 -7.81 2.31 -3.62
C ALA A 53 -8.10 3.42 -4.65
N LEU A 54 -8.07 3.09 -5.94
CA LEU A 54 -8.31 4.02 -7.04
C LEU A 54 -9.75 4.00 -7.56
N ALA A 55 -10.59 3.09 -7.05
CA ALA A 55 -11.99 3.05 -7.46
C ALA A 55 -12.69 4.37 -7.06
N PRO A 56 -13.33 5.08 -8.01
CA PRO A 56 -14.06 6.31 -7.69
C PRO A 56 -15.26 5.97 -6.80
N ASP A 57 -15.22 6.49 -5.57
CA ASP A 57 -16.24 6.38 -4.52
C ASP A 57 -16.75 4.94 -4.29
N LEU A 58 -16.01 4.14 -3.51
CA LEU A 58 -16.67 3.13 -2.69
C LEU A 58 -17.52 3.90 -1.66
N PRO A 59 -18.86 3.81 -1.68
CA PRO A 59 -19.69 4.50 -0.71
C PRO A 59 -19.28 4.06 0.70
N GLU A 60 -19.03 5.02 1.58
CA GLU A 60 -18.67 4.81 2.98
C GLU A 60 -19.82 4.19 3.82
N ASP A 61 -20.97 3.86 3.21
CA ASP A 61 -22.16 3.34 3.85
C ASP A 61 -22.46 1.88 3.46
N ALA A 62 -21.78 0.94 4.10
CA ALA A 62 -22.26 -0.45 4.20
C ALA A 62 -21.97 -1.09 5.58
N ALA A 63 -21.78 -0.27 6.61
CA ALA A 63 -21.52 -0.73 7.98
C ALA A 63 -22.31 0.06 9.03
N ALA A 64 -23.56 0.41 8.74
CA ALA A 64 -24.47 1.00 9.72
C ALA A 64 -25.95 0.70 9.42
N ASP A 65 -26.32 -0.55 9.15
CA ASP A 65 -27.73 -0.95 9.35
C ASP A 65 -27.83 -2.45 9.67
N SER A 66 -27.39 -2.81 10.87
CA SER A 66 -27.74 -4.06 11.52
C SER A 66 -27.88 -3.83 13.01
N GLU A 67 -28.59 -2.76 13.40
CA GLU A 67 -29.23 -2.71 14.70
C GLU A 67 -30.56 -3.49 14.61
N PRO A 68 -30.76 -4.54 15.42
CA PRO A 68 -32.05 -5.20 15.51
C PRO A 68 -33.00 -4.25 16.24
N ARG A 69 -34.02 -3.73 15.54
CA ARG A 69 -35.10 -2.99 16.20
C ARG A 69 -35.89 -3.94 17.12
N PRO A 70 -36.34 -3.45 18.29
CA PRO A 70 -37.03 -4.26 19.31
C PRO A 70 -38.38 -4.83 18.86
#